data_AF-A0A7C6JA86-F1
#
_entry.id   AF-A0A7C6JA86-F1
#
_cell.length_a   1.000
_cell.length_b   1.000
_cell.length_c   1.000
_cell.angle_alpha   90.00
_cell.angle_beta   90.00
_cell.angle_gamma   90.00
#
_symmetry.space_group_name_H-M   'P 1'
#
loop_
_entity.id
_entity.type
_entity.pdbx_description
1 polymer ?
#
loop_
_entity_poly.entity_id
_entity_poly.type
_entity_poly.pdbx_seq_one_letter_code
_entity_poly.pdbx_strand_id
1 'polypeptide(L)'
;GVFLVLLLTGQPAWAASATLWQIPGSLSLDEAGFRLEAPANIGDRAVKVSVETLDSGKTPPTDDFFITRAVNIEMVNVDKINLNWLAKPVRLVFSFDGIDHKRASRLNTSLSLGYFRIGYCAPGESNWVELPSQVFWNGIKGVVEAEAAQGTGRYALLWSYQPGAQLSPIAKGIRLMVNNVVVQSELPPYINGGRTMVPLRVVAENLGARVEWVAAENRIDLVRNVDKVQLWIGKQTAQVNGKSLLLDVPPEIKGERTFVPLRFVAEALGAKVSWDEVTQTAGLIRY
;
A
#
# COMPACT_ATOMS: atom_id res chain seq x y z
N GLY A 1 -15.62 18.43 -21.14
CA GLY A 1 -14.18 18.68 -21.13
C GLY A 1 -13.74 18.81 -19.70
N VAL A 2 -13.00 17.82 -19.19
CA VAL A 2 -12.42 17.88 -17.84
C VAL A 2 -10.96 18.27 -18.02
N PHE A 3 -10.59 19.43 -17.50
CA PHE A 3 -9.23 19.91 -17.46
C PHE A 3 -8.43 19.01 -16.51
N LEU A 4 -7.57 18.16 -17.07
CA LEU A 4 -6.44 17.59 -16.34
C LEU A 4 -5.41 18.71 -16.22
N VAL A 5 -5.46 19.46 -15.12
CA VAL A 5 -4.37 20.38 -14.77
C VAL A 5 -3.18 19.52 -14.33
N LEU A 6 -2.32 19.16 -15.29
CA LEU A 6 -0.94 18.81 -14.97
C LEU A 6 -0.25 20.09 -14.49
N LEU A 7 -0.29 20.35 -13.19
CA LEU A 7 0.68 21.22 -12.55
C LEU A 7 2.03 20.49 -12.60
N LEU A 8 2.80 20.72 -13.67
CA LEU A 8 4.24 20.50 -13.68
C LEU A 8 4.87 21.51 -12.72
N THR A 9 4.74 21.29 -11.42
CA THR A 9 5.67 21.88 -10.46
C THR A 9 6.99 21.12 -10.63
N GLY A 10 8.01 21.78 -11.18
CA GLY A 10 9.36 21.25 -11.29
C GLY A 10 9.98 21.06 -9.91
N GLN A 11 9.54 20.02 -9.19
CA GLN A 11 10.21 19.57 -7.98
C GLN A 11 11.51 18.86 -8.39
N PRO A 12 12.61 19.10 -7.67
CA PRO A 12 13.83 18.38 -7.94
C PRO A 12 13.63 16.89 -7.67
N ALA A 13 14.39 16.02 -8.34
CA ALA A 13 14.19 14.57 -8.26
C ALA A 13 14.38 13.99 -6.84
N TRP A 14 15.05 14.74 -5.96
CA TRP A 14 15.25 14.43 -4.54
C TRP A 14 14.08 14.83 -3.63
N ALA A 15 12.99 15.42 -4.17
CA ALA A 15 11.81 15.80 -3.40
C ALA A 15 10.49 15.48 -4.14
N ALA A 16 9.45 15.18 -3.37
CA ALA A 16 8.09 14.93 -3.87
C ALA A 16 7.03 15.51 -2.92
N SER A 17 5.85 15.87 -3.45
CA SER A 17 4.74 16.38 -2.64
C SER A 17 3.37 15.99 -3.19
N ALA A 18 2.40 15.77 -2.30
CA ALA A 18 1.01 15.52 -2.62
C ALA A 18 0.08 16.08 -1.54
N THR A 19 -1.17 16.38 -1.92
CA THR A 19 -2.24 16.70 -0.94
C THR A 19 -3.10 15.45 -0.73
N LEU A 20 -3.23 15.03 0.53
CA LEU A 20 -3.95 13.83 0.95
C LEU A 20 -5.17 14.25 1.78
N TRP A 21 -6.37 13.87 1.34
CA TRP A 21 -7.63 14.17 2.04
C TRP A 21 -8.79 13.33 1.50
N GLN A 22 -9.72 12.89 2.36
CA GLN A 22 -10.96 12.12 2.11
C GLN A 22 -10.88 10.83 1.28
N ILE A 23 -10.01 10.78 0.28
CA ILE A 23 -9.60 9.59 -0.44
C ILE A 23 -8.20 9.18 0.05
N PRO A 24 -7.90 7.88 0.03
CA PRO A 24 -6.54 7.39 0.21
C PRO A 24 -5.64 7.90 -0.90
N GLY A 25 -4.38 8.15 -0.57
CA GLY A 25 -3.38 8.55 -1.56
C GLY A 25 -2.00 8.01 -1.24
N SER A 26 -1.14 8.03 -2.24
CA SER A 26 0.25 7.58 -2.13
C SER A 26 1.20 8.64 -2.68
N LEU A 27 2.39 8.72 -2.09
CA LEU A 27 3.48 9.58 -2.53
C LEU A 27 4.76 8.76 -2.62
N SER A 28 5.43 8.79 -3.77
CA SER A 28 6.68 8.06 -3.99
C SER A 28 7.83 9.03 -4.23
N LEU A 29 9.01 8.66 -3.72
CA LEU A 29 10.29 9.31 -4.00
C LEU A 29 11.28 8.23 -4.45
N ASP A 30 11.31 8.01 -5.76
CA ASP A 30 12.00 6.86 -6.37
C ASP A 30 13.52 6.86 -6.13
N GLU A 31 14.15 8.04 -6.07
CA GLU A 31 15.59 8.16 -5.78
C GLU A 31 15.96 7.64 -4.38
N ALA A 32 15.07 7.80 -3.40
CA ALA A 32 15.22 7.20 -2.08
C ALA A 32 14.71 5.75 -2.02
N GLY A 33 14.10 5.25 -3.09
CA GLY A 33 13.35 4.00 -3.08
C GLY A 33 12.26 4.00 -2.01
N PHE A 34 11.65 5.17 -1.75
CA PHE A 34 10.69 5.38 -0.67
C PHE A 34 9.28 5.59 -1.22
N ARG A 35 8.29 5.05 -0.51
CA ARG A 35 6.87 5.33 -0.77
C ARG A 35 6.13 5.47 0.55
N LEU A 36 5.23 6.44 0.60
CA LEU A 36 4.25 6.63 1.66
C LEU A 36 2.87 6.33 1.11
N GLU A 37 2.12 5.49 1.82
CA GLU A 37 0.73 5.14 1.51
C GLU A 37 -0.15 5.58 2.68
N ALA A 38 -1.09 6.47 2.42
CA ALA A 38 -1.97 7.03 3.42
C ALA A 38 -3.42 6.55 3.20
N PRO A 39 -4.11 6.09 4.26
CA PRO A 39 -5.55 5.93 4.21
C PRO A 39 -6.25 7.29 4.15
N ALA A 40 -7.56 7.27 3.89
CA ALA A 40 -8.37 8.48 4.03
C ALA A 40 -8.45 8.96 5.48
N ASN A 41 -8.44 10.29 5.66
CA ASN A 41 -8.60 10.98 6.93
C ASN A 41 -7.47 10.69 7.94
N ILE A 42 -6.21 10.86 7.51
CA ILE A 42 -5.03 10.83 8.40
C ILE A 42 -4.97 12.03 9.37
N GLY A 43 -5.80 13.05 9.15
CA GLY A 43 -6.04 14.17 10.06
C GLY A 43 -7.43 14.77 9.82
N ASP A 44 -7.81 15.74 10.65
CA ASP A 44 -9.16 16.35 10.62
C ASP A 44 -9.41 17.24 9.39
N ARG A 45 -8.34 17.62 8.70
CA ARG A 45 -8.36 18.50 7.51
C ARG A 45 -7.44 17.94 6.44
N ALA A 46 -7.48 18.54 5.25
CA ALA A 46 -6.56 18.17 4.19
C ALA A 46 -5.10 18.40 4.61
N VAL A 47 -4.25 17.42 4.29
CA VAL A 47 -2.84 17.42 4.68
C VAL A 47 -2.00 17.45 3.41
N LYS A 48 -1.15 18.48 3.28
CA LYS A 48 -0.07 18.49 2.32
C LYS A 48 1.10 17.71 2.91
N VAL A 49 1.56 16.70 2.17
CA VAL A 49 2.73 15.91 2.50
C VAL A 49 3.85 16.28 1.53
N SER A 50 5.03 16.51 2.07
CA SER A 50 6.27 16.73 1.33
C SER A 50 7.33 15.77 1.85
N VAL A 51 8.09 15.17 0.95
CA VAL A 51 9.15 14.21 1.27
C VAL A 51 10.40 14.61 0.52
N GLU A 52 11.53 14.63 1.20
CA GLU A 52 12.84 14.94 0.61
C GLU A 52 13.89 13.95 1.09
N THR A 53 14.90 13.68 0.26
CA THR A 53 16.04 12.85 0.68
C THR A 53 16.87 13.55 1.74
N LEU A 54 17.40 12.77 2.68
CA LEU A 54 18.40 13.24 3.64
C LEU A 54 19.74 12.59 3.30
N ASP A 55 20.79 13.38 3.48
CA ASP A 55 22.16 12.89 3.40
C ASP A 55 22.45 11.94 4.57
N SER A 56 22.29 10.64 4.33
CA SER A 56 22.53 9.59 5.32
C SER A 56 24.01 9.51 5.73
N GLY A 57 24.94 10.01 4.91
CA GLY A 57 26.36 10.08 5.23
C GLY A 57 26.68 11.01 6.41
N LYS A 58 25.74 11.87 6.79
CA LYS A 58 25.85 12.76 7.96
C LYS A 58 25.33 12.15 9.26
N THR A 59 24.81 10.93 9.23
CA THR A 59 24.40 10.22 10.45
C THR A 59 25.30 9.00 10.64
N PRO A 60 26.29 9.06 11.55
CA PRO A 60 27.20 7.94 11.76
C PRO A 60 26.44 6.69 12.25
N PRO A 61 26.95 5.47 12.00
CA PRO A 61 26.45 4.27 12.67
C PRO A 61 26.43 4.47 14.18
N THR A 62 25.40 3.93 14.82
CA THR A 62 25.32 3.82 16.28
C THR A 62 25.72 2.40 16.70
N ASP A 63 25.79 2.17 18.01
CA ASP A 63 26.00 0.83 18.56
C ASP A 63 24.81 -0.13 18.26
N ASP A 64 23.64 0.43 17.91
CA ASP A 64 22.41 -0.33 17.73
C ASP A 64 22.06 -0.59 16.25
N PHE A 65 22.41 0.34 15.35
CA PHE A 65 22.06 0.23 13.93
C PHE A 65 22.93 1.11 13.02
N PHE A 66 22.82 0.86 11.72
CA PHE A 66 23.35 1.72 10.66
C PHE A 66 22.23 2.25 9.75
N ILE A 67 22.29 3.55 9.41
CA ILE A 67 21.33 4.19 8.49
C ILE A 67 21.80 3.99 7.06
N THR A 68 20.97 3.33 6.25
CA THR A 68 21.27 3.13 4.83
C THR A 68 20.82 4.31 3.98
N ARG A 69 19.63 4.85 4.29
CA ARG A 69 18.99 5.98 3.62
C ARG A 69 17.99 6.60 4.57
N ALA A 70 17.74 7.89 4.39
CA ALA A 70 16.77 8.62 5.18
C ALA A 70 16.00 9.62 4.31
N VAL A 71 14.79 9.92 4.73
CA VAL A 71 13.94 10.96 4.17
C VAL A 71 13.43 11.84 5.30
N ASN A 72 13.25 13.12 5.00
CA ASN A 72 12.47 14.02 5.85
C ASN A 72 11.06 14.08 5.31
N ILE A 73 10.07 13.92 6.19
CA ILE A 73 8.66 14.02 5.85
C ILE A 73 8.10 15.22 6.59
N GLU A 74 7.52 16.15 5.84
CA GLU A 74 6.77 17.28 6.36
C GLU A 74 5.28 17.09 6.05
N MET A 75 4.45 17.10 7.09
CA MET A 75 2.99 17.00 6.98
C MET A 75 2.35 18.25 7.57
N VAL A 76 1.74 19.04 6.68
CA VAL A 76 1.16 20.35 7.04
C VAL A 76 -0.31 20.36 6.67
N ASN A 77 -1.19 20.72 7.61
CA ASN A 77 -2.60 20.91 7.29
C ASN A 77 -2.84 22.23 6.52
N VAL A 78 -4.07 22.42 6.05
CA VAL A 78 -4.47 23.66 5.33
C VAL A 78 -4.30 24.96 6.14
N ASP A 79 -4.23 24.86 7.48
CA ASP A 79 -4.00 26.00 8.38
C ASP A 79 -2.51 26.26 8.62
N LYS A 80 -1.63 25.57 7.88
CA LYS A 80 -0.17 25.65 8.00
C LYS A 80 0.37 25.10 9.34
N ILE A 81 -0.37 24.20 9.98
CA ILE A 81 0.04 23.54 11.22
C ILE A 81 0.73 22.22 10.89
N ASN A 82 1.91 22.01 11.46
CA ASN A 82 2.64 20.75 11.39
C ASN A 82 1.94 19.67 12.21
N LEU A 83 1.72 18.52 11.58
CA LEU A 83 1.12 17.34 12.22
C LEU A 83 2.23 16.43 12.73
N ASN A 84 2.49 16.44 14.03
CA ASN A 84 3.44 15.49 14.65
C ASN A 84 2.84 14.10 14.85
N TRP A 85 1.50 14.00 14.93
CA TRP A 85 0.75 12.76 15.11
C TRP A 85 -0.46 12.72 14.19
N LEU A 86 -0.80 11.52 13.72
CA LEU A 86 -1.86 11.26 12.75
C LEU A 86 -3.03 10.54 13.42
N ALA A 87 -4.24 10.85 12.97
CA ALA A 87 -5.46 10.20 13.42
C ALA A 87 -5.56 8.72 12.97
N LYS A 88 -4.90 8.39 11.86
CA LYS A 88 -4.73 7.03 11.36
C LYS A 88 -3.29 6.83 10.91
N PRO A 89 -2.71 5.64 11.13
CA PRO A 89 -1.35 5.38 10.71
C PRO A 89 -1.22 5.41 9.19
N VAL A 90 -0.08 5.90 8.72
CA VAL A 90 0.37 5.75 7.33
C VAL A 90 1.25 4.51 7.22
N ARG A 91 1.32 3.94 6.03
CA ARG A 91 2.31 2.92 5.71
C ARG A 91 3.52 3.56 5.06
N LEU A 92 4.68 3.21 5.59
CA LEU A 92 5.99 3.60 5.08
C LEU A 92 6.61 2.39 4.40
N VAL A 93 7.16 2.60 3.21
CA VAL A 93 7.74 1.54 2.39
C VAL A 93 9.12 1.99 1.92
N PHE A 94 10.15 1.24 2.27
CA PHE A 94 11.49 1.39 1.70
C PHE A 94 11.86 0.16 0.90
N SER A 95 12.29 0.36 -0.34
CA SER A 95 12.85 -0.69 -1.18
C SER A 95 14.36 -0.79 -0.99
N PHE A 96 14.91 -1.99 -1.11
CA PHE A 96 16.35 -2.23 -1.12
C PHE A 96 16.72 -3.29 -2.15
N ASP A 97 17.98 -3.33 -2.57
CA ASP A 97 18.47 -4.30 -3.54
C ASP A 97 19.52 -5.27 -2.96
N GLY A 98 20.07 -6.12 -3.82
CA GLY A 98 21.12 -7.07 -3.42
C GLY A 98 22.44 -6.39 -3.01
N ILE A 99 22.72 -5.17 -3.44
CA ILE A 99 23.91 -4.41 -3.04
C ILE A 99 23.71 -3.87 -1.63
N ASP A 100 22.55 -3.26 -1.36
CA ASP A 100 22.16 -2.82 -0.02
C ASP A 100 22.25 -3.98 0.97
N HIS A 101 21.68 -5.13 0.59
CA HIS A 101 21.73 -6.34 1.40
C HIS A 101 23.16 -6.83 1.64
N LYS A 102 24.03 -6.87 0.61
CA LYS A 102 25.44 -7.27 0.77
C LYS A 102 26.24 -6.30 1.64
N ARG A 103 25.95 -4.99 1.55
CA ARG A 103 26.61 -3.98 2.39
C ARG A 103 26.21 -4.18 3.84
N ALA A 104 24.92 -4.36 4.10
CA ALA A 104 24.39 -4.68 5.42
C ALA A 104 24.99 -5.99 5.98
N SER A 105 25.05 -7.06 5.18
CA SER A 105 25.58 -8.36 5.63
C SER A 105 27.09 -8.37 5.90
N ARG A 106 27.85 -7.44 5.31
CA ARG A 106 29.30 -7.30 5.54
C ARG A 106 29.64 -6.62 6.87
N LEU A 107 28.65 -6.09 7.59
CA LEU A 107 28.80 -5.54 8.95
C LEU A 107 29.00 -6.62 10.03
N ASN A 108 29.51 -7.79 9.63
CA ASN A 108 29.96 -8.89 10.49
C ASN A 108 28.90 -9.42 11.45
N THR A 109 27.81 -9.95 10.91
CA THR A 109 26.83 -10.67 11.70
C THR A 109 26.49 -11.98 11.00
N SER A 110 26.45 -13.08 11.74
CA SER A 110 25.94 -14.39 11.29
C SER A 110 24.42 -14.38 11.06
N LEU A 111 23.85 -13.21 10.80
CA LEU A 111 22.44 -12.88 11.00
C LEU A 111 21.71 -12.77 9.66
N SER A 112 20.44 -13.22 9.66
CA SER A 112 19.57 -13.29 8.48
C SER A 112 19.15 -11.90 7.97
N LEU A 113 18.52 -11.84 6.78
CA LEU A 113 17.84 -10.66 6.20
C LEU A 113 16.87 -9.91 7.15
N GLY A 114 16.50 -10.52 8.29
CA GLY A 114 15.48 -10.03 9.23
C GLY A 114 15.84 -8.83 10.10
N TYR A 115 16.85 -8.03 9.74
CA TYR A 115 17.31 -6.87 10.53
C TYR A 115 17.11 -5.52 9.86
N PHE A 116 16.65 -5.48 8.61
CA PHE A 116 16.19 -4.21 8.06
C PHE A 116 14.95 -3.73 8.82
N ARG A 117 14.92 -2.45 9.18
CA ARG A 117 13.86 -1.79 9.94
C ARG A 117 13.58 -0.39 9.38
N ILE A 118 12.40 0.14 9.67
CA ILE A 118 12.14 1.56 9.51
C ILE A 118 12.31 2.23 10.87
N GLY A 119 13.13 3.28 10.92
CA GLY A 119 13.29 4.14 12.08
C GLY A 119 12.54 5.44 11.95
N TYR A 120 12.17 6.03 13.07
CA TYR A 120 11.63 7.39 13.19
C TYR A 120 12.50 8.22 14.11
N CYS A 121 12.73 9.49 13.75
CA CYS A 121 13.32 10.49 14.63
C CYS A 121 12.48 11.78 14.59
N ALA A 122 12.06 12.25 15.75
CA ALA A 122 11.20 13.41 15.89
C ALA A 122 11.91 14.71 15.43
N PRO A 123 11.13 15.73 14.99
CA PRO A 123 11.70 17.02 14.61
C PRO A 123 12.51 17.65 15.74
N GLY A 124 13.76 18.04 15.45
CA GLY A 124 14.66 18.68 16.42
C GLY A 124 15.37 17.71 17.38
N GLU A 125 15.07 16.42 17.34
CA GLU A 125 15.73 15.41 18.17
C GLU A 125 16.93 14.78 17.44
N SER A 126 17.65 13.89 18.12
CA SER A 126 18.72 13.05 17.54
C SER A 126 18.51 11.56 17.78
N ASN A 127 17.57 11.19 18.65
CA ASN A 127 17.30 9.81 19.01
C ASN A 127 16.36 9.17 17.99
N TRP A 128 16.73 7.97 17.54
CA TRP A 128 15.91 7.17 16.65
C TRP A 128 15.15 6.12 17.44
N VAL A 129 13.91 5.86 17.02
CA VAL A 129 13.08 4.77 17.51
C VAL A 129 12.81 3.82 16.35
N GLU A 130 13.12 2.54 16.53
CA GLU A 130 12.77 1.51 15.55
C GLU A 130 11.26 1.25 15.57
N LEU A 131 10.64 1.28 14.39
CA LEU A 131 9.24 0.93 14.22
C LEU A 131 9.11 -0.59 13.99
N PRO A 132 8.02 -1.23 14.49
CA PRO A 132 7.69 -2.58 14.09
C PRO A 132 7.64 -2.68 12.56
N SER A 133 8.44 -3.57 12.00
CA SER A 133 8.64 -3.64 10.55
C SER A 133 8.42 -5.05 10.02
N GLN A 134 8.02 -5.14 8.75
CA GLN A 134 7.95 -6.38 7.99
C GLN A 134 8.89 -6.31 6.79
N VAL A 135 9.73 -7.33 6.62
CA VAL A 135 10.69 -7.42 5.51
C VAL A 135 10.21 -8.45 4.50
N PHE A 136 10.23 -8.05 3.23
CA PHE A 136 9.96 -8.88 2.05
C PHE A 136 11.21 -8.94 1.19
N TRP A 137 11.52 -10.13 0.67
CA TRP A 137 12.68 -10.35 -0.17
C TRP A 137 12.38 -11.46 -1.17
N ASN A 138 12.61 -11.19 -2.46
CA ASN A 138 12.38 -12.18 -3.52
C ASN A 138 13.68 -12.77 -4.11
N GLY A 139 14.84 -12.48 -3.51
CA GLY A 139 16.16 -12.89 -4.03
C GLY A 139 16.90 -11.81 -4.81
N ILE A 140 16.20 -10.77 -5.27
CA ILE A 140 16.78 -9.69 -6.09
C ILE A 140 16.45 -8.31 -5.53
N LYS A 141 15.18 -8.10 -5.16
CA LYS A 141 14.66 -6.87 -4.58
C LYS A 141 13.97 -7.16 -3.26
N GLY A 142 14.05 -6.18 -2.37
CA GLY A 142 13.46 -6.22 -1.06
C GLY A 142 12.65 -4.99 -0.77
N VAL A 143 11.72 -5.17 0.16
CA VAL A 143 10.86 -4.10 0.68
C VAL A 143 10.82 -4.25 2.19
N VAL A 144 10.88 -3.12 2.90
CA VAL A 144 10.56 -3.03 4.31
C VAL A 144 9.35 -2.14 4.46
N GLU A 145 8.35 -2.63 5.18
CA GLU A 145 7.14 -1.90 5.51
C GLU A 145 7.08 -1.64 7.02
N ALA A 146 6.56 -0.48 7.40
CA ALA A 146 6.15 -0.17 8.76
C ALA A 146 4.87 0.67 8.75
N GLU A 147 4.15 0.68 9.87
CA GLU A 147 3.02 1.59 10.09
C GLU A 147 3.44 2.66 11.10
N ALA A 148 3.15 3.92 10.80
CA ALA A 148 3.53 5.07 11.62
C ALA A 148 2.32 5.96 11.89
N ALA A 149 2.03 6.19 13.18
CA ALA A 149 1.10 7.23 13.63
C ALA A 149 1.83 8.57 13.83
N GLN A 150 3.17 8.54 13.87
CA GLN A 150 4.01 9.72 13.80
C GLN A 150 3.82 10.40 12.44
N GLY A 151 3.75 11.73 12.45
CA GLY A 151 3.60 12.55 11.24
C GLY A 151 4.94 13.12 10.79
N THR A 152 5.10 14.44 10.89
CA THR A 152 6.33 15.17 10.55
C THR A 152 7.54 14.65 11.32
N GLY A 153 8.65 14.44 10.61
CA GLY A 153 9.91 13.97 11.17
C GLY A 153 10.78 13.27 10.14
N ARG A 154 11.88 12.68 10.62
CA ARG A 154 12.81 11.93 9.78
C ARG A 154 12.52 10.44 9.87
N TYR A 155 12.55 9.77 8.73
CA TYR A 155 12.36 8.34 8.62
C TYR A 155 13.51 7.73 7.85
N ALA A 156 13.93 6.53 8.25
CA ALA A 156 15.09 5.90 7.66
C ALA A 156 14.91 4.40 7.50
N LEU A 157 15.50 3.85 6.45
CA LEU A 157 15.78 2.42 6.37
C LEU A 157 17.05 2.15 7.15
N LEU A 158 16.91 1.42 8.24
CA LEU A 158 17.96 1.02 9.15
C LEU A 158 18.36 -0.42 8.89
N TRP A 159 19.63 -0.73 9.13
CA TRP A 159 20.09 -2.07 9.41
C TRP A 159 20.37 -2.18 10.91
N SER A 160 19.49 -2.86 11.63
CA SER A 160 19.65 -3.08 13.07
C SER A 160 20.68 -4.17 13.34
N TYR A 161 21.41 -4.08 14.46
CA TYR A 161 22.26 -5.17 14.92
C TYR A 161 21.52 -6.11 15.88
N GLN A 162 20.29 -5.75 16.29
CA GLN A 162 19.47 -6.52 17.21
C GLN A 162 18.11 -6.90 16.59
N PRO A 163 17.48 -8.01 17.02
CA PRO A 163 16.13 -8.31 16.60
C PRO A 163 15.14 -7.27 17.15
N GLY A 164 14.48 -6.52 16.27
CA GLY A 164 13.37 -5.62 16.64
C GLY A 164 11.99 -6.27 16.51
N ALA A 165 10.97 -5.58 17.03
CA ALA A 165 9.56 -5.98 16.90
C ALA A 165 9.15 -6.17 15.43
N GLN A 166 8.38 -7.23 15.16
CA GLN A 166 7.84 -7.49 13.83
C GLN A 166 6.47 -6.85 13.68
N LEU A 167 6.26 -6.14 12.58
CA LEU A 167 4.90 -5.82 12.14
C LEU A 167 4.21 -7.14 11.80
N SER A 168 3.05 -7.39 12.42
CA SER A 168 2.35 -8.66 12.26
C SER A 168 2.00 -8.88 10.79
N PRO A 169 2.37 -10.04 10.20
CA PRO A 169 2.08 -10.31 8.79
C PRO A 169 0.56 -10.37 8.60
N ILE A 170 0.06 -9.53 7.69
CA ILE A 170 -1.39 -9.33 7.57
C ILE A 170 -2.07 -10.50 6.82
N ALA A 171 -1.33 -11.29 6.04
CA ALA A 171 -1.82 -12.52 5.40
C ALA A 171 -0.68 -13.47 4.97
N LYS A 172 -0.98 -14.77 4.90
CA LYS A 172 -0.16 -15.78 4.20
C LYS A 172 -0.70 -15.92 2.77
N GLY A 173 0.12 -15.62 1.76
CA GLY A 173 -0.28 -15.63 0.35
C GLY A 173 -0.48 -14.22 -0.21
N ILE A 174 -1.35 -14.07 -1.20
CA ILE A 174 -1.60 -12.77 -1.84
C ILE A 174 -2.30 -11.83 -0.86
N ARG A 175 -1.72 -10.66 -0.64
CA ARG A 175 -2.30 -9.60 0.19
C ARG A 175 -3.29 -8.78 -0.64
N LEU A 176 -4.47 -8.50 -0.08
CA LEU A 176 -5.43 -7.57 -0.67
C LEU A 176 -5.36 -6.23 0.04
N MET A 177 -5.19 -5.14 -0.70
CA MET A 177 -5.21 -3.79 -0.16
C MET A 177 -6.26 -2.96 -0.89
N VAL A 178 -7.21 -2.41 -0.16
CA VAL A 178 -8.21 -1.51 -0.72
C VAL A 178 -8.01 -0.16 -0.07
N ASN A 179 -7.88 0.89 -0.87
CA ASN A 179 -7.83 2.24 -0.37
C ASN A 179 -6.67 2.45 0.63
N ASN A 180 -5.48 1.90 0.30
CA ASN A 180 -4.27 1.87 1.13
C ASN A 180 -4.41 1.23 2.52
N VAL A 181 -5.51 0.50 2.73
CA VAL A 181 -5.76 -0.28 3.94
C VAL A 181 -5.72 -1.74 3.56
N VAL A 182 -4.99 -2.53 4.33
CA VAL A 182 -4.96 -3.97 4.08
C VAL A 182 -6.26 -4.58 4.57
N VAL A 183 -6.87 -5.36 3.70
CA VAL A 183 -8.15 -5.99 3.96
C VAL A 183 -7.91 -7.46 4.23
N GLN A 184 -8.28 -7.91 5.41
CA GLN A 184 -8.28 -9.33 5.73
C GLN A 184 -9.48 -10.02 5.10
N SER A 185 -9.24 -11.23 4.61
CA SER A 185 -10.29 -12.12 4.11
C SER A 185 -10.09 -13.51 4.70
N GLU A 186 -11.19 -14.15 5.10
CA GLU A 186 -11.19 -15.52 5.60
C GLU A 186 -10.61 -16.52 4.58
N LEU A 187 -10.91 -16.29 3.30
CA LEU A 187 -10.30 -17.03 2.20
C LEU A 187 -9.38 -16.09 1.41
N PRO A 188 -8.08 -16.41 1.28
CA PRO A 188 -7.13 -15.53 0.62
C PRO A 188 -7.39 -15.48 -0.90
N PRO A 189 -7.04 -14.36 -1.57
CA PRO A 189 -6.93 -14.33 -3.02
C PRO A 189 -5.96 -15.40 -3.54
N TYR A 190 -6.17 -15.83 -4.78
CA TYR A 190 -5.31 -16.82 -5.45
C TYR A 190 -5.20 -16.54 -6.94
N ILE A 191 -4.26 -17.22 -7.61
CA ILE A 191 -4.10 -17.11 -9.07
C ILE A 191 -4.84 -18.27 -9.74
N ASN A 192 -5.67 -17.95 -10.72
CA ASN A 192 -6.31 -18.92 -11.63
C ASN A 192 -6.24 -18.37 -13.05
N GLY A 193 -5.76 -19.17 -14.02
CA GLY A 193 -5.65 -18.73 -15.42
C GLY A 193 -4.83 -17.45 -15.62
N GLY A 194 -3.82 -17.20 -14.79
CA GLY A 194 -3.03 -15.96 -14.84
C GLY A 194 -3.80 -14.71 -14.38
N ARG A 195 -4.87 -14.88 -13.60
CA ARG A 195 -5.66 -13.80 -12.99
C ARG A 195 -5.73 -13.98 -11.48
N THR A 196 -5.65 -12.86 -10.76
CA THR A 196 -5.89 -12.82 -9.33
C THR A 196 -7.39 -12.90 -9.08
N MET A 197 -7.82 -14.01 -8.51
CA MET A 197 -9.19 -14.27 -8.05
C MET A 197 -9.33 -13.75 -6.63
N VAL A 198 -10.35 -12.92 -6.39
CA VAL A 198 -10.60 -12.27 -5.10
C VAL A 198 -12.00 -12.57 -4.57
N PRO A 199 -12.18 -12.64 -3.24
CA PRO A 199 -13.49 -12.74 -2.62
C PRO A 199 -14.34 -11.52 -2.98
N LEU A 200 -15.41 -11.75 -3.74
CA LEU A 200 -16.21 -10.70 -4.35
C LEU A 200 -16.79 -9.72 -3.31
N ARG A 201 -17.37 -10.26 -2.24
CA ARG A 201 -18.01 -9.46 -1.18
C ARG A 201 -17.04 -8.49 -0.51
N VAL A 202 -15.85 -8.98 -0.16
CA VAL A 202 -14.80 -8.20 0.50
C VAL A 202 -14.41 -6.99 -0.37
N VAL A 203 -14.18 -7.20 -1.66
CA VAL A 203 -13.82 -6.11 -2.58
C VAL A 203 -14.99 -5.16 -2.82
N ALA A 204 -16.18 -5.69 -3.10
CA ALA A 204 -17.35 -4.89 -3.42
C ALA A 204 -17.77 -3.96 -2.27
N GLU A 205 -17.84 -4.48 -1.04
CA GLU A 205 -18.25 -3.70 0.14
C GLU A 205 -17.23 -2.62 0.48
N ASN A 206 -15.92 -2.91 0.40
CA ASN A 206 -14.87 -1.90 0.59
C ASN A 206 -14.87 -0.81 -0.50
N LEU A 207 -15.43 -1.09 -1.68
CA LEU A 207 -15.66 -0.11 -2.75
C LEU A 207 -17.05 0.55 -2.67
N GLY A 208 -17.81 0.27 -1.61
CA GLY A 208 -19.12 0.86 -1.33
C GLY A 208 -20.28 0.26 -2.12
N ALA A 209 -20.11 -0.92 -2.72
CA ALA A 209 -21.16 -1.64 -3.43
C ALA A 209 -21.82 -2.68 -2.51
N ARG A 210 -23.15 -2.81 -2.59
CA ARG A 210 -23.89 -3.93 -1.98
C ARG A 210 -23.87 -5.14 -2.91
N VAL A 211 -23.91 -6.34 -2.33
CA VAL A 211 -23.88 -7.62 -3.04
C VAL A 211 -25.15 -8.41 -2.78
N GLU A 212 -25.91 -8.67 -3.84
CA GLU A 212 -27.17 -9.42 -3.82
C GLU A 212 -27.03 -10.72 -4.62
N TRP A 213 -27.51 -11.83 -4.05
CA TRP A 213 -27.54 -13.13 -4.72
C TRP A 213 -28.93 -13.43 -5.26
N VAL A 214 -29.00 -13.84 -6.53
CA VAL A 214 -30.23 -14.24 -7.22
C VAL A 214 -30.11 -15.71 -7.58
N ALA A 215 -30.59 -16.55 -6.66
CA ALA A 215 -30.40 -18.00 -6.70
C ALA A 215 -30.97 -18.65 -7.96
N ALA A 216 -32.15 -18.22 -8.41
CA ALA A 216 -32.82 -18.81 -9.59
C ALA A 216 -31.98 -18.72 -10.88
N GLU A 217 -31.07 -17.76 -10.95
CA GLU A 217 -30.23 -17.52 -12.13
C GLU A 217 -28.75 -17.85 -11.91
N ASN A 218 -28.37 -18.27 -10.69
CA ASN A 218 -26.97 -18.29 -10.24
C ASN A 218 -26.25 -16.96 -10.51
N ARG A 219 -26.94 -15.83 -10.24
CA ARG A 219 -26.50 -14.48 -10.57
C ARG A 219 -26.17 -13.67 -9.32
N ILE A 220 -25.10 -12.89 -9.38
CA ILE A 220 -24.74 -11.86 -8.41
C ILE A 220 -25.06 -10.49 -9.01
N ASP A 221 -25.80 -9.67 -8.27
CA ASP A 221 -25.99 -8.25 -8.56
C ASP A 221 -25.12 -7.43 -7.60
N LEU A 222 -24.22 -6.60 -8.14
CA LEU A 222 -23.50 -5.56 -7.39
C LEU A 222 -24.17 -4.23 -7.68
N VAL A 223 -24.51 -3.47 -6.65
CA VAL A 223 -25.16 -2.17 -6.81
C VAL A 223 -24.40 -1.12 -6.02
N ARG A 224 -24.07 -0.01 -6.68
CA ARG A 224 -23.47 1.16 -6.04
C ARG A 224 -24.05 2.42 -6.66
N ASN A 225 -24.82 3.18 -5.88
CA ASN A 225 -25.57 4.33 -6.39
C ASN A 225 -26.43 3.93 -7.60
N VAL A 226 -26.12 4.45 -8.79
CA VAL A 226 -26.78 4.14 -10.06
C VAL A 226 -26.09 3.03 -10.85
N ASP A 227 -24.87 2.63 -10.45
CA ASP A 227 -24.12 1.59 -11.13
C ASP A 227 -24.65 0.21 -10.72
N LYS A 228 -24.87 -0.65 -11.73
CA LYS A 228 -25.27 -2.04 -11.56
C LYS A 228 -24.34 -2.96 -12.35
N VAL A 229 -23.76 -3.94 -11.67
CA VAL A 229 -22.96 -5.02 -12.27
C VAL A 229 -23.67 -6.35 -12.03
N GLN A 230 -23.78 -7.19 -13.05
CA GLN A 230 -24.40 -8.50 -12.96
C GLN A 230 -23.43 -9.56 -13.45
N LEU A 231 -23.26 -10.60 -12.64
CA LEU A 231 -22.32 -11.69 -12.85
C LEU A 231 -23.05 -13.02 -12.72
N TRP A 232 -22.71 -14.01 -13.52
CA TRP A 232 -23.29 -15.35 -13.41
C TRP A 232 -22.19 -16.36 -13.12
N ILE A 233 -22.41 -17.23 -12.14
CA ILE A 233 -21.45 -18.29 -11.79
C ILE A 233 -21.19 -19.18 -13.01
N GLY A 234 -19.92 -19.46 -13.28
CA GLY A 234 -19.47 -20.29 -14.38
C GLY A 234 -19.58 -19.66 -15.77
N LYS A 235 -20.07 -18.42 -15.90
CA LYS A 235 -20.16 -17.72 -17.19
C LYS A 235 -19.11 -16.63 -17.30
N GLN A 236 -18.48 -16.53 -18.47
CA GLN A 236 -17.55 -15.43 -18.77
C GLN A 236 -18.26 -14.14 -19.18
N THR A 237 -19.57 -14.15 -19.37
CA THR A 237 -20.31 -12.94 -19.73
C THR A 237 -20.87 -12.26 -18.47
N ALA A 238 -20.61 -10.97 -18.33
CA ALA A 238 -21.16 -10.10 -17.30
C ALA A 238 -21.94 -8.94 -17.94
N GLN A 239 -22.76 -8.24 -17.15
CA GLN A 239 -23.36 -6.98 -17.56
C GLN A 239 -22.94 -5.85 -16.64
N VAL A 240 -22.54 -4.70 -17.21
CA VAL A 240 -22.27 -3.47 -16.47
C VAL A 240 -23.14 -2.37 -17.04
N ASN A 241 -24.07 -1.86 -16.23
CA ASN A 241 -25.05 -0.86 -16.64
C ASN A 241 -25.79 -1.26 -17.94
N GLY A 242 -26.21 -2.53 -18.01
CA GLY A 242 -26.91 -3.12 -19.16
C GLY A 242 -26.04 -3.46 -20.38
N LYS A 243 -24.73 -3.13 -20.36
CA LYS A 243 -23.80 -3.49 -21.44
C LYS A 243 -23.09 -4.80 -21.13
N SER A 244 -23.05 -5.69 -22.11
CA SER A 244 -22.35 -6.98 -21.99
C SER A 244 -20.84 -6.78 -22.03
N LEU A 245 -20.13 -7.43 -21.11
CA LEU A 245 -18.67 -7.46 -21.03
C LEU A 245 -18.18 -8.90 -20.84
N LEU A 246 -16.98 -9.19 -21.35
CA LEU A 246 -16.34 -10.49 -21.21
C LEU A 246 -15.36 -10.48 -20.03
N LEU A 247 -15.37 -11.57 -19.27
CA LEU A 247 -14.45 -11.89 -18.19
C LEU A 247 -13.35 -12.81 -18.70
N ASP A 248 -12.11 -12.57 -18.28
CA ASP A 248 -10.99 -13.47 -18.57
C ASP A 248 -11.21 -14.87 -17.96
N VAL A 249 -11.74 -14.91 -16.74
CA VAL A 249 -12.03 -16.15 -15.99
C VAL A 249 -13.45 -16.03 -15.41
N PRO A 250 -14.29 -17.07 -15.52
CA PRO A 250 -15.66 -17.02 -15.01
C PRO A 250 -15.68 -16.88 -13.47
N PRO A 251 -16.71 -16.27 -12.88
CA PRO A 251 -16.93 -16.28 -11.44
C PRO A 251 -17.13 -17.71 -10.95
N GLU A 252 -16.56 -18.04 -9.80
CA GLU A 252 -16.67 -19.38 -9.22
C GLU A 252 -17.02 -19.31 -7.73
N ILE A 253 -17.56 -20.40 -7.19
CA ILE A 253 -17.81 -20.54 -5.76
C ILE A 253 -16.75 -21.48 -5.19
N LYS A 254 -16.02 -21.01 -4.19
CA LYS A 254 -15.00 -21.79 -3.47
C LYS A 254 -15.12 -21.53 -1.98
N GLY A 255 -15.28 -22.60 -1.20
CA GLY A 255 -15.46 -22.50 0.25
C GLY A 255 -16.60 -21.56 0.66
N GLU A 256 -17.76 -21.68 -0.01
CA GLU A 256 -18.94 -20.84 0.23
C GLU A 256 -18.72 -19.33 0.02
N ARG A 257 -17.70 -18.95 -0.75
CA ARG A 257 -17.46 -17.57 -1.18
C ARG A 257 -17.39 -17.50 -2.70
N THR A 258 -17.96 -16.45 -3.26
CA THR A 258 -17.82 -16.15 -4.68
C THR A 258 -16.47 -15.48 -4.94
N PHE A 259 -15.72 -16.02 -5.89
CA PHE A 259 -14.48 -15.46 -6.37
C PHE A 259 -14.65 -14.92 -7.79
N VAL A 260 -14.02 -13.77 -8.05
CA VAL A 260 -14.07 -13.08 -9.34
C VAL A 260 -12.70 -12.57 -9.74
N PRO A 261 -12.44 -12.33 -11.04
CA PRO A 261 -11.24 -11.62 -11.47
C PRO A 261 -11.18 -10.22 -10.86
N LEU A 262 -10.12 -9.94 -10.11
CA LEU A 262 -9.95 -8.67 -9.40
C LEU A 262 -10.08 -7.45 -10.30
N ARG A 263 -9.40 -7.48 -11.45
CA ARG A 263 -9.40 -6.34 -12.40
C ARG A 263 -10.81 -6.00 -12.86
N PHE A 264 -11.60 -7.00 -13.22
CA PHE A 264 -12.96 -6.79 -13.69
C PHE A 264 -13.82 -6.10 -12.63
N VAL A 265 -13.85 -6.65 -11.41
CA VAL A 265 -14.71 -6.09 -10.35
C VAL A 265 -14.23 -4.70 -9.93
N ALA A 266 -12.93 -4.46 -9.90
CA ALA A 266 -12.36 -3.14 -9.60
C ALA A 266 -12.78 -2.10 -10.65
N GLU A 267 -12.56 -2.38 -11.94
CA GLU A 267 -12.89 -1.45 -13.02
C GLU A 267 -14.40 -1.20 -13.12
N ALA A 268 -15.22 -2.25 -13.01
CA ALA A 268 -16.67 -2.14 -13.01
C ALA A 268 -17.21 -1.31 -11.83
N LEU A 269 -16.47 -1.28 -10.72
CA LEU A 269 -16.76 -0.45 -9.55
C LEU A 269 -15.87 0.80 -9.51
N GLY A 270 -15.32 1.26 -10.63
CA GLY A 270 -14.61 2.53 -10.66
C GLY A 270 -13.37 2.60 -9.76
N ALA A 271 -12.55 1.56 -9.78
CA ALA A 271 -11.26 1.51 -9.11
C ALA A 271 -10.15 1.05 -10.06
N LYS A 272 -8.92 1.50 -9.78
CA LYS A 272 -7.69 1.04 -10.42
C LYS A 272 -7.09 -0.11 -9.63
N VAL A 273 -6.44 -1.04 -10.32
CA VAL A 273 -5.71 -2.16 -9.70
C VAL A 273 -4.20 -1.97 -9.84
N SER A 274 -3.46 -2.28 -8.79
CA SER A 274 -2.00 -2.39 -8.81
C SER A 274 -1.56 -3.78 -8.32
N TRP A 275 -0.35 -4.17 -8.72
CA TRP A 275 0.30 -5.40 -8.27
C TRP A 275 1.71 -5.08 -7.82
N ASP A 276 2.05 -5.44 -6.59
CA ASP A 276 3.40 -5.37 -6.05
C ASP A 276 3.95 -6.80 -5.93
N GLU A 277 4.93 -7.11 -6.77
CA GLU A 277 5.50 -8.46 -6.89
C GLU A 277 6.27 -8.89 -5.64
N VAL A 278 7.01 -7.97 -5.01
CA VAL A 278 7.89 -8.30 -3.88
C VAL A 278 7.05 -8.65 -2.65
N THR A 279 5.99 -7.88 -2.41
CA THR A 279 5.08 -8.09 -1.29
C THR A 279 3.91 -9.02 -1.62
N GLN A 280 3.76 -9.43 -2.89
CA GLN A 280 2.60 -10.16 -3.40
C GLN A 280 1.28 -9.45 -3.06
N THR A 281 1.24 -8.13 -3.23
CA THR A 281 0.08 -7.30 -2.87
C THR A 281 -0.71 -6.91 -4.11
N ALA A 282 -2.00 -7.23 -4.11
CA ALA A 282 -2.98 -6.70 -5.04
C ALA A 282 -3.67 -5.47 -4.43
N GLY A 283 -3.38 -4.29 -4.98
CA GLY A 283 -3.93 -3.01 -4.53
C GLY A 283 -5.14 -2.57 -5.34
N LEU A 284 -6.08 -1.90 -4.68
CA LEU A 284 -7.22 -1.22 -5.29
C LEU A 284 -7.30 0.22 -4.77
N ILE A 285 -7.38 1.19 -5.68
CA ILE A 285 -7.62 2.60 -5.32
C ILE A 285 -8.78 3.11 -6.18
N ARG A 286 -9.78 3.69 -5.52
CA ARG A 286 -10.95 4.28 -6.19
C ARG A 286 -10.56 5.54 -6.99
N TYR A 287 -11.26 5.79 -8.09
CA TYR A 287 -11.18 7.06 -8.83
C TYR A 287 -11.71 8.24 -8.00
#